data_AF-A0A9E3UXA5-F1
#
_entry.id   AF-A0A9E3UXA5-F1
#
_cell.length_a   1.000
_cell.length_b   1.000
_cell.length_c   1.000
_cell.angle_alpha   90.00
_cell.angle_beta   90.00
_cell.angle_gamma   90.00
#
_symmetry.space_group_name_H-M   'P 1'
#
loop_
_entity.id
_entity.type
_entity.pdbx_description
1 polymer ?
#
loop_
_entity_poly.entity_id
_entity_poly.type
_entity_poly.pdbx_seq_one_letter_code
_entity_poly.pdbx_strand_id
1 'polypeptide(L)'
;EGVFYSYPIQEIGAEHIAPHLTTSTEAGQIIFPKVLPTLEETDRQLTVETLKRTRGNKKKAAKLLGYSRAALYIRIKKFNLLPIIASLRGKRNEIS
;
A
#
# COMPACT_ATOMS: atom_id res chain seq x y z
N GLU A 1 12.12 -52.78 5.91
CA GLU A 1 11.73 -52.22 7.22
C GLU A 1 12.04 -50.72 7.31
N GLY A 2 11.13 -49.87 6.82
CA GLY A 2 11.23 -48.41 6.95
C GLY A 2 10.59 -47.95 8.24
N VAL A 3 11.38 -47.43 9.19
CA VAL A 3 10.87 -46.96 10.47
C VAL A 3 10.30 -45.55 10.29
N PHE A 4 8.98 -45.42 10.30
CA PHE A 4 8.29 -44.13 10.34
C PHE A 4 8.37 -43.57 11.75
N TYR A 5 9.23 -42.57 11.96
CA TYR A 5 9.20 -41.77 13.19
C TYR A 5 8.01 -40.81 13.13
N SER A 6 6.96 -41.14 13.88
CA SER A 6 5.83 -40.24 14.11
C SER A 6 6.24 -39.20 15.16
N TYR A 7 6.67 -38.02 14.70
CA TYR A 7 6.82 -36.89 15.61
C TYR A 7 5.44 -36.36 16.01
N PRO A 8 5.19 -36.09 17.29
CA PRO A 8 3.94 -35.47 17.71
C PRO A 8 3.85 -34.09 17.08
N ILE A 9 2.72 -33.81 16.41
CA ILE A 9 2.42 -32.47 15.92
C ILE A 9 2.18 -31.60 17.16
N GLN A 10 3.15 -30.76 17.49
CA GLN A 10 3.07 -29.86 18.64
C GLN A 10 2.26 -28.63 18.22
N GLU A 11 1.15 -28.36 18.92
CA GLU A 11 0.31 -27.18 18.64
C GLU A 11 1.14 -25.90 18.82
N ILE A 12 1.19 -25.07 17.77
CA ILE A 12 1.94 -23.82 17.78
C ILE A 12 1.09 -22.78 18.53
N GLY A 13 1.40 -22.55 19.80
CA GLY A 13 0.81 -21.49 20.61
C GLY A 13 1.21 -20.09 20.10
N ALA A 14 0.43 -19.06 20.45
CA ALA A 14 0.65 -17.68 20.00
C ALA A 14 2.06 -17.14 20.33
N GLU A 15 2.71 -17.70 21.33
CA GLU A 15 4.08 -17.39 21.78
C GLU A 15 5.18 -17.83 20.80
N HIS A 16 4.87 -18.73 19.86
CA HIS A 16 5.79 -19.17 18.81
C HIS A 16 5.69 -18.34 17.51
N ILE A 17 4.75 -17.39 17.44
CA ILE A 17 4.70 -16.43 16.35
C ILE A 17 5.81 -15.42 16.59
N ALA A 18 6.75 -15.34 15.65
CA ALA A 18 7.88 -14.44 15.81
C ALA A 18 7.40 -13.00 16.06
N PRO A 19 7.97 -12.26 17.03
CA PRO A 19 7.43 -10.98 17.55
C PRO A 19 7.38 -9.84 16.53
N HIS A 20 7.89 -10.07 15.32
CA HIS A 20 7.84 -9.14 14.20
C HIS A 20 6.67 -9.41 13.23
N LEU A 21 5.97 -10.54 13.40
CA LEU A 21 4.73 -10.88 12.69
C LEU A 21 3.48 -10.45 13.45
N THR A 22 3.61 -10.07 14.74
CA THR A 22 2.60 -9.36 15.52
C THR A 22 2.60 -7.87 15.17
N THR A 23 2.58 -7.54 13.89
CA THR A 23 2.21 -6.18 13.47
C THR A 23 0.70 -6.13 13.43
N SER A 24 0.12 -5.78 14.59
CA SER A 24 -1.25 -5.27 14.64
C SER A 24 -1.46 -4.37 13.44
N THR A 25 -2.41 -4.76 12.60
CA THR A 25 -2.87 -3.99 11.45
C THR A 25 -3.60 -2.78 12.00
N GLU A 26 -2.86 -1.81 12.50
CA GLU A 26 -3.40 -0.58 13.07
C GLU A 26 -3.77 0.33 11.91
N ALA A 27 -4.99 0.12 11.40
CA ALA A 27 -5.66 1.06 10.54
C ALA A 27 -5.70 2.43 11.22
N GLY A 28 -4.84 3.35 10.77
CA GLY A 28 -4.91 4.78 11.13
C GLY A 28 -3.70 5.38 11.85
N GLN A 29 -2.63 4.63 12.11
CA GLN A 29 -1.43 5.23 12.73
C GLN A 29 -0.45 5.82 11.70
N ILE A 30 -0.03 7.06 11.94
CA ILE A 30 1.07 7.71 11.20
C ILE A 30 2.39 7.36 11.91
N ILE A 31 3.27 6.65 11.21
CA ILE A 31 4.59 6.27 11.73
C ILE A 31 5.60 7.36 11.36
N PHE A 32 6.31 7.90 12.35
CA PHE A 32 7.39 8.87 12.15
C PHE A 32 8.75 8.16 12.11
N PRO A 33 9.41 8.06 10.94
CA PRO A 33 10.73 7.44 10.83
C PRO A 33 11.83 8.32 11.46
N LYS A 34 13.00 7.72 11.73
CA LYS A 34 14.19 8.42 12.28
C LYS A 34 14.62 9.63 11.43
N VAL A 35 14.53 9.51 10.11
CA VAL A 35 14.75 10.60 9.15
C VAL A 35 13.39 10.96 8.59
N LEU A 36 12.90 12.16 8.91
CA LEU A 36 11.61 12.61 8.43
C LEU A 36 11.66 12.88 6.93
N PRO A 37 10.69 12.37 6.15
CA PRO A 37 10.54 12.77 4.77
C PRO A 37 10.10 14.24 4.70
N THR A 38 10.43 14.88 3.59
CA THR A 38 9.87 16.18 3.27
C THR A 38 8.36 16.07 3.03
N LEU A 39 7.66 17.20 3.16
CA LEU A 39 6.24 17.27 2.81
C LEU A 39 6.01 16.87 1.34
N GLU A 40 6.95 17.20 0.46
CA GLU A 40 6.87 16.86 -0.96
C GLU A 40 6.99 15.36 -1.23
N GLU A 41 7.93 14.67 -0.57
CA GLU A 41 8.08 13.22 -0.69
C GLU A 41 6.85 12.50 -0.16
N THR A 42 6.34 12.96 0.99
CA THR A 42 5.12 12.42 1.60
C THR A 42 3.93 12.62 0.66
N ASP A 43 3.73 13.82 0.11
CA ASP A 43 2.65 14.11 -0.83
C ASP A 43 2.75 13.26 -2.10
N ARG A 44 3.96 13.07 -2.64
CA ARG A 44 4.20 12.19 -3.80
C ARG A 44 3.81 10.75 -3.48
N GLN A 45 4.26 10.21 -2.35
CA GLN A 45 3.97 8.83 -1.93
C GLN A 45 2.46 8.64 -1.73
N LEU A 46 1.82 9.56 -1.01
CA LEU A 46 0.38 9.52 -0.74
C LEU A 46 -0.44 9.62 -2.03
N THR A 47 -0.03 10.50 -2.96
CA THR A 47 -0.66 10.66 -4.27
C THR A 47 -0.57 9.37 -5.09
N VAL A 48 0.62 8.76 -5.16
CA VAL A 48 0.83 7.49 -5.89
C VAL A 48 -0.02 6.37 -5.29
N GLU A 49 0.02 6.19 -3.98
CA GLU A 49 -0.72 5.15 -3.28
C GLU A 49 -2.24 5.30 -3.43
N THR A 50 -2.73 6.54 -3.45
CA THR A 50 -4.13 6.85 -3.71
C THR A 50 -4.51 6.55 -5.16
N LEU A 51 -3.66 6.90 -6.13
CA LEU A 51 -3.89 6.59 -7.54
C LEU A 51 -3.92 5.07 -7.78
N LYS A 52 -3.06 4.29 -7.12
CA LYS A 52 -3.09 2.82 -7.16
C LYS A 52 -4.40 2.26 -6.61
N ARG A 53 -4.80 2.66 -5.39
CA ARG A 53 -6.07 2.21 -4.75
C ARG A 53 -7.30 2.56 -5.59
N THR A 54 -7.25 3.66 -6.32
CA THR A 54 -8.34 4.13 -7.18
C THR A 54 -8.21 3.71 -8.64
N ARG A 55 -7.19 2.89 -8.98
CA ARG A 55 -6.88 2.42 -10.35
C ARG A 55 -6.83 3.57 -11.36
N GLY A 56 -6.15 4.66 -10.99
CA GLY A 56 -5.99 5.86 -11.82
C GLY A 56 -7.25 6.74 -11.94
N ASN A 57 -8.32 6.46 -11.21
CA ASN A 57 -9.52 7.31 -11.19
C ASN A 57 -9.24 8.61 -10.42
N LYS A 58 -8.84 9.64 -11.17
CA LYS A 58 -8.50 10.97 -10.65
C LYS A 58 -9.62 11.62 -9.80
N LYS A 59 -10.90 11.40 -10.12
CA LYS A 59 -12.02 11.95 -9.32
C LYS A 59 -12.11 11.28 -7.95
N LYS A 60 -12.01 9.94 -7.93
CA LYS A 60 -11.99 9.16 -6.68
C LYS A 60 -10.74 9.46 -5.86
N ALA A 61 -9.58 9.57 -6.52
CA ALA A 61 -8.31 9.89 -5.86
C ALA A 61 -8.33 11.26 -5.16
N ALA A 62 -8.83 12.29 -5.85
CA ALA A 62 -8.95 13.63 -5.28
C ALA A 62 -9.84 13.62 -4.03
N LYS A 63 -11.00 12.95 -4.10
CA LYS A 63 -11.91 12.80 -2.96
C LYS A 63 -11.26 12.05 -1.80
N LEU A 64 -10.51 10.98 -2.08
CA LEU A 64 -9.85 10.16 -1.06
C LEU A 64 -8.73 10.92 -0.33
N LEU A 65 -7.99 11.79 -1.04
CA LEU A 65 -6.94 12.64 -0.47
C LEU A 65 -7.47 13.93 0.18
N GLY A 66 -8.75 14.26 0.02
CA GLY A 66 -9.29 15.55 0.46
C GLY A 66 -8.87 16.74 -0.41
N TYR A 67 -8.48 16.49 -1.67
CA TYR A 67 -8.07 17.53 -2.63
C TYR A 67 -9.19 17.90 -3.61
N SER A 68 -9.13 19.15 -4.09
CA SER A 68 -9.87 19.52 -5.30
C SER A 68 -9.28 18.78 -6.52
N ARG A 69 -10.07 18.63 -7.59
CA ARG A 69 -9.57 17.99 -8.82
C ARG A 69 -8.39 18.78 -9.40
N ALA A 70 -8.50 20.11 -9.45
CA ALA A 70 -7.45 20.98 -9.96
C ALA A 70 -6.14 20.82 -9.16
N ALA A 71 -6.26 20.77 -7.82
CA ALA A 71 -5.11 20.53 -6.95
C ALA A 71 -4.42 19.19 -7.31
N LEU A 72 -5.17 18.10 -7.43
CA LEU A 72 -4.62 16.79 -7.81
C LEU A 72 -3.92 16.83 -9.18
N TYR A 73 -4.48 17.51 -10.19
CA TYR A 73 -3.84 17.63 -11.51
C TYR A 73 -2.48 18.32 -11.44
N ILE A 74 -2.34 19.37 -10.62
CA ILE A 74 -1.07 20.05 -10.40
C ILE A 74 -0.03 19.08 -9.82
N ARG A 75 -0.40 18.25 -8.83
CA ARG A 75 0.51 17.27 -8.22
C ARG A 75 0.90 16.16 -9.21
N ILE A 76 -0.05 15.65 -9.98
CA ILE A 76 0.20 14.65 -11.03
C ILE A 76 1.23 15.17 -12.03
N LYS A 77 1.11 16.45 -12.44
CA LYS A 77 2.07 17.09 -13.35
C LYS A 77 3.41 17.30 -12.65
N LYS A 78 3.42 17.84 -11.43
CA LYS A 78 4.64 18.09 -10.64
C LYS A 78 5.49 16.84 -10.48
N PHE A 79 4.85 15.70 -10.18
CA PHE A 79 5.54 14.43 -9.92
C PHE A 79 5.64 13.51 -11.14
N ASN A 80 5.27 13.99 -12.34
CA ASN A 80 5.29 13.22 -13.59
C ASN A 80 4.57 11.86 -13.51
N LEU A 81 3.36 11.82 -12.91
CA LEU A 81 2.64 10.57 -12.63
C LEU A 81 1.74 10.09 -13.78
N LEU A 82 1.74 10.78 -14.93
CA LEU A 82 0.92 10.39 -16.10
C LEU A 82 1.22 8.96 -16.60
N PRO A 83 2.48 8.50 -16.72
CA PRO A 83 2.79 7.14 -17.14
C PRO A 83 2.22 6.08 -16.20
N ILE A 84 2.27 6.34 -14.88
CA ILE A 84 1.72 5.44 -13.85
C ILE A 84 0.20 5.33 -14.00
N ILE A 85 -0.48 6.46 -14.24
CA ILE A 85 -1.94 6.45 -14.43
C ILE A 85 -2.32 5.65 -15.68
N ALA A 86 -1.53 5.76 -16.76
CA ALA A 86 -1.77 5.01 -17.99
C ALA A 86 -1.66 3.49 -17.77
N SER A 87 -0.64 3.02 -17.05
CA SER A 87 -0.45 1.59 -16.76
C SER A 87 -1.52 1.03 -15.81
N LEU A 88 -1.99 1.83 -14.85
CA LEU A 88 -3.06 1.41 -13.92
C LEU A 88 -4.42 1.21 -14.60
N ARG A 89 -4.67 1.91 -15.72
CA ARG A 89 -5.92 1.78 -16.49
C ARG A 89 -5.93 0.51 -17.35
N GLY A 90 -4.76 0.04 -17.80
CA GLY A 90 -4.61 -1.15 -18.65
C GLY A 90 -4.85 -2.49 -17.93
N LYS A 91 -4.53 -2.57 -16.63
CA LYS A 91 -4.73 -3.78 -15.79
C LYS A 91 -6.20 -4.18 -15.54
N ARG A 92 -7.16 -3.59 -16.25
CA ARG A 92 -8.59 -3.89 -16.13
C ARG A 92 -9.03 -5.14 -16.90
N ASN A 93 -8.22 -5.62 -17.84
CA ASN A 93 -8.60 -6.66 -18.82
C ASN A 93 -7.97 -8.05 -18.58
N GLU A 94 -7.22 -8.28 -17.50
CA GLU A 94 -6.52 -9.56 -17.25
C GLU A 94 -7.17 -10.44 -16.17
N ILE A 95 -8.35 -10.04 -15.68
CA ILE A 95 -9.14 -10.75 -14.67
C ILE A 95 -10.60 -10.75 -15.11
N SER A 96 -10.92 -11.52 -16.14
CA SER A 96 -12.28 -11.94 -16.52
C SER A 96 -12.17 -13.26 -17.27
#